data_AF-A0A0L1LIB3-F1
#
_entry.id   AF-A0A0L1LIB3-F1
#
_cell.length_a   1.000
_cell.length_b   1.000
_cell.length_c   1.000
_cell.angle_alpha   90.00
_cell.angle_beta   90.00
_cell.angle_gamma   90.00
#
_symmetry.space_group_name_H-M   'P 1'
#
loop_
_entity.id
_entity.type
_entity.pdbx_description
1 polymer ?
#
loop_
_entity_poly.entity_id
_entity_poly.type
_entity_poly.pdbx_seq_one_letter_code
_entity_poly.pdbx_strand_id
1 'polypeptide(L)'
;MTWWPAPGAGILDPQVNESVASAYDEGMRSLTVGAFRAAAVMFRSALHLFVKDKGSAKAQNERHLKSALKHMKNDGDLHRSLWDWADHLNQLGNEGAHPEDYDDVTEAEATGLDKFVRHLIRHEYEMPAQLLRDQGLLQE
;
A
#
# COMPACT_ATOMS: atom_id res chain seq x y z
N MET A 1 4.06 18.33 18.84
CA MET A 1 2.73 17.76 18.56
C MET A 1 2.51 17.81 17.07
N THR A 2 2.58 16.68 16.39
CA THR A 2 2.24 16.56 14.97
C THR A 2 0.75 16.23 14.92
N TRP A 3 -0.08 17.13 14.38
CA TRP A 3 -1.51 16.90 14.20
C TRP A 3 -1.75 16.04 12.94
N TRP A 4 -2.72 15.13 12.99
CA TRP A 4 -3.19 14.36 11.83
C TRP A 4 -4.45 15.04 11.23
N PRO A 5 -4.58 15.13 9.90
CA PRO A 5 -3.59 14.77 8.88
C PRO A 5 -2.39 15.72 8.90
N ALA A 6 -1.18 15.18 8.66
CA ALA A 6 0.00 16.01 8.46
C ALA A 6 -0.28 17.01 7.33
N PRO A 7 0.23 18.26 7.38
CA PRO A 7 0.05 19.21 6.29
C PRO A 7 0.51 18.58 4.95
N GLY A 8 -0.41 18.40 4.00
CA GLY A 8 -0.16 17.73 2.72
C GLY A 8 -0.52 16.24 2.66
N ALA A 9 -0.92 15.61 3.78
CA ALA A 9 -1.63 14.33 3.76
C ALA A 9 -3.06 14.59 3.27
N GLY A 10 -3.18 14.74 1.95
CA GLY A 10 -4.45 14.93 1.27
C GLY A 10 -5.35 13.72 1.48
N ILE A 11 -6.66 13.99 1.50
CA ILE A 11 -7.69 12.96 1.38
C ILE A 11 -7.38 12.18 0.08
N LEU A 12 -7.36 10.85 0.16
CA LEU A 12 -7.18 10.01 -1.01
C LEU A 12 -8.31 10.23 -2.00
N ASP A 13 -8.03 10.07 -3.29
CA ASP A 13 -9.06 10.17 -4.32
C ASP A 13 -10.25 9.22 -4.02
N PRO A 14 -11.51 9.64 -4.22
CA PRO A 14 -12.68 8.78 -4.00
C PRO A 14 -12.69 7.48 -4.83
N GLN A 15 -11.90 7.41 -5.91
CA GLN A 15 -11.74 6.20 -6.71
C GLN A 15 -10.83 5.15 -6.06
N VAL A 16 -10.14 5.47 -4.97
CA VAL A 16 -9.38 4.47 -4.21
C VAL A 16 -10.37 3.53 -3.50
N ASN A 17 -10.15 2.21 -3.62
CA ASN A 17 -10.96 1.22 -2.93
C ASN A 17 -11.04 1.54 -1.42
N GLU A 18 -12.25 1.59 -0.87
CA GLU A 18 -12.50 2.03 0.52
C GLU A 18 -11.72 1.22 1.55
N SER A 19 -11.61 -0.10 1.36
CA SER A 19 -10.85 -0.97 2.28
C SER A 19 -9.35 -0.66 2.22
N VAL A 20 -8.81 -0.42 1.02
CA VAL A 20 -7.40 0.00 0.84
C VAL A 20 -7.15 1.34 1.49
N ALA A 21 -8.05 2.32 1.25
CA ALA A 21 -7.95 3.67 1.82
C ALA A 21 -8.00 3.67 3.34
N SER A 22 -8.94 2.91 3.92
CA SER A 22 -9.10 2.78 5.37
C SER A 22 -7.86 2.15 6.03
N ALA A 23 -7.30 1.09 5.45
CA ALA A 23 -6.09 0.47 5.97
C ALA A 23 -4.87 1.40 5.86
N TYR A 24 -4.75 2.15 4.76
CA TYR A 24 -3.68 3.14 4.61
C TYR A 24 -3.81 4.28 5.64
N ASP A 25 -5.01 4.82 5.87
CA ASP A 25 -5.24 5.88 6.86
C ASP A 25 -4.90 5.43 8.29
N GLU A 26 -5.28 4.21 8.68
CA GLU A 26 -4.90 3.66 9.99
C GLU A 26 -3.38 3.45 10.12
N GLY A 27 -2.72 3.03 9.04
CA GLY A 27 -1.26 2.94 8.98
C GLY A 27 -0.59 4.29 9.19
N MET A 28 -1.13 5.35 8.58
CA MET A 28 -0.64 6.71 8.75
C MET A 28 -0.87 7.27 10.15
N ARG A 29 -2.03 7.00 10.76
CA ARG A 29 -2.30 7.36 12.17
C ARG A 29 -1.31 6.68 13.10
N SER A 30 -1.06 5.38 12.88
CA SER A 30 -0.09 4.60 13.64
C SER A 30 1.34 5.13 13.48
N LEU A 31 1.74 5.46 12.25
CA LEU A 31 3.04 6.05 11.96
C LEU A 31 3.23 7.39 12.68
N THR A 32 2.20 8.24 12.67
CA THR A 32 2.23 9.58 13.28
C THR A 32 2.46 9.54 14.80
N VAL A 33 2.00 8.49 15.48
CA VAL A 33 2.20 8.32 16.93
C VAL A 33 3.44 7.49 17.29
N GLY A 34 4.25 7.09 16.29
CA GLY A 34 5.45 6.28 16.50
C GLY A 34 5.17 4.78 16.72
N ALA A 35 3.96 4.30 16.42
CA ALA A 35 3.60 2.89 16.51
C ALA A 35 4.03 2.13 15.24
N PHE A 36 5.35 2.05 14.98
CA PHE A 36 5.90 1.58 13.71
C PHE A 36 5.49 0.16 13.32
N ARG A 37 5.38 -0.75 14.30
CA ARG A 37 4.88 -2.12 14.08
C ARG A 37 3.42 -2.12 13.61
N ALA A 38 2.56 -1.34 14.25
CA ALA A 38 1.16 -1.21 13.86
C ALA A 38 1.03 -0.55 12.48
N ALA A 39 1.82 0.49 12.21
CA ALA A 39 1.88 1.13 10.90
C ALA A 39 2.24 0.12 9.80
N ALA A 40 3.27 -0.69 10.03
CA ALA A 40 3.69 -1.72 9.08
C ALA A 40 2.61 -2.77 8.81
N VAL A 41 1.94 -3.26 9.86
CA VAL A 41 0.81 -4.20 9.71
C VAL A 41 -0.32 -3.61 8.88
N MET A 42 -0.66 -2.34 9.10
CA MET A 42 -1.73 -1.66 8.35
C MET A 42 -1.34 -1.40 6.90
N PHE A 43 -0.10 -0.98 6.62
CA PHE A 43 0.36 -0.83 5.24
C PHE A 43 0.44 -2.17 4.49
N ARG A 44 0.87 -3.26 5.13
CA ARG A 44 0.78 -4.62 4.55
C ARG A 44 -0.66 -5.02 4.28
N SER A 45 -1.58 -4.68 5.18
CA SER A 45 -3.01 -4.94 5.02
C SER A 45 -3.58 -4.19 3.82
N ALA A 46 -3.20 -2.92 3.63
CA ALA A 46 -3.57 -2.13 2.45
C ALA A 46 -3.10 -2.78 1.14
N LEU A 47 -1.86 -3.31 1.12
CA LEU A 47 -1.34 -4.06 -0.04
C LEU A 47 -2.10 -5.35 -0.32
N HIS A 48 -2.49 -6.09 0.73
CA HIS A 48 -3.26 -7.31 0.56
C HIS A 48 -4.69 -7.02 0.05
N LEU A 49 -5.29 -5.92 0.50
CA LEU A 49 -6.58 -5.43 0.00
C LEU A 49 -6.48 -4.94 -1.45
N PHE A 50 -5.38 -4.28 -1.82
CA PHE A 50 -5.09 -3.91 -3.20
C PHE A 50 -4.99 -5.15 -4.12
N VAL A 51 -4.29 -6.20 -3.68
CA VAL A 51 -4.24 -7.48 -4.42
C VAL A 51 -5.64 -8.06 -4.60
N LYS A 52 -6.51 -7.98 -3.59
CA LYS A 52 -7.90 -8.45 -3.69
C LYS A 52 -8.74 -7.63 -4.66
N ASP A 53 -8.48 -6.33 -4.75
CA ASP A 53 -9.22 -5.41 -5.60
C ASP A 53 -8.80 -5.49 -7.08
N LYS A 54 -7.49 -5.54 -7.34
CA LYS A 54 -6.92 -5.41 -8.70
C LYS A 54 -6.15 -6.63 -9.19
N GLY A 55 -5.76 -7.54 -8.31
CA GLY A 55 -4.99 -8.72 -8.70
C GLY A 55 -5.84 -9.77 -9.40
N SER A 56 -5.22 -10.52 -10.29
CA SER A 56 -5.83 -11.71 -10.90
C SER A 56 -6.25 -12.76 -9.86
N ALA A 57 -7.14 -13.68 -10.23
CA ALA A 57 -7.54 -14.80 -9.34
C ALA A 57 -6.34 -15.62 -8.84
N LYS A 58 -5.25 -15.66 -9.62
CA LYS A 58 -4.01 -16.31 -9.20
C LYS A 58 -3.33 -15.51 -8.08
N ALA A 59 -3.15 -14.21 -8.27
CA ALA A 59 -2.56 -13.33 -7.26
C ALA A 59 -3.37 -13.31 -5.95
N GLN A 60 -4.70 -13.33 -6.04
CA GLN A 60 -5.60 -13.34 -4.88
C GLN A 60 -5.50 -14.62 -4.04
N ASN A 61 -5.15 -15.75 -4.65
CA ASN A 61 -5.00 -17.04 -3.97
C ASN A 61 -3.60 -17.27 -3.39
N GLU A 62 -2.67 -16.32 -3.57
CA GLU A 62 -1.34 -16.43 -3.00
C GLU A 62 -1.35 -16.24 -1.49
N ARG A 63 -0.66 -17.14 -0.78
CA ARG A 63 -0.51 -17.07 0.67
C ARG A 63 0.37 -15.90 1.11
N HIS A 64 1.34 -15.53 0.27
CA HIS A 64 2.38 -14.57 0.62
C HIS A 64 2.25 -13.33 -0.25
N LEU A 65 2.28 -12.15 0.39
CA LEU A 65 2.11 -10.87 -0.31
C LEU A 65 3.16 -10.67 -1.41
N LYS A 66 4.42 -11.03 -1.15
CA LYS A 66 5.49 -10.96 -2.15
C LYS A 66 5.19 -11.84 -3.37
N SER A 67 4.65 -13.05 -3.18
CA SER A 67 4.23 -13.92 -4.27
C SER A 67 3.04 -13.34 -5.05
N ALA A 68 2.07 -12.75 -4.35
CA ALA A 68 0.93 -12.09 -4.97
C ALA A 68 1.37 -10.93 -5.88
N LEU A 69 2.21 -10.03 -5.39
CA LEU A 69 2.75 -8.90 -6.15
C LEU A 69 3.59 -9.36 -7.35
N LYS A 70 4.35 -10.45 -7.18
CA LYS A 70 5.10 -11.07 -8.29
C LYS A 70 4.16 -11.59 -9.39
N HIS A 71 3.02 -12.17 -9.00
CA HIS A 71 1.99 -12.59 -9.96
C HIS A 71 1.38 -11.41 -10.68
N MET A 72 0.97 -10.36 -9.97
CA MET A 72 0.45 -9.13 -10.59
C MET A 72 1.43 -8.53 -11.60
N LYS A 73 2.73 -8.49 -11.28
CA LYS A 73 3.77 -8.03 -12.22
C LYS A 73 3.87 -8.91 -13.48
N ASN A 74 3.66 -10.22 -13.36
CA ASN A 74 3.73 -11.12 -14.52
C ASN A 74 2.46 -11.05 -15.37
N ASP A 75 1.33 -10.76 -14.74
CA ASP A 75 0.02 -10.63 -15.40
C ASP A 75 -0.14 -9.24 -16.06
N GLY A 76 0.68 -8.26 -15.67
CA GLY A 76 0.66 -6.88 -16.18
C GLY A 76 -0.12 -5.90 -15.30
N ASP A 77 -0.68 -6.39 -14.19
CA ASP A 77 -1.49 -5.63 -13.23
C ASP A 77 -0.66 -4.80 -12.23
N LEU A 78 0.68 -4.91 -12.29
CA LEU A 78 1.59 -4.11 -11.48
C LEU A 78 2.77 -3.62 -12.33
N HIS A 79 2.97 -2.30 -12.37
CA HIS A 79 4.08 -1.72 -13.11
C HIS A 79 5.44 -2.20 -12.60
N ARG A 80 6.39 -2.42 -13.52
CA ARG A 80 7.71 -3.00 -13.22
C ARG A 80 8.47 -2.24 -12.12
N SER A 81 8.47 -0.91 -12.13
CA SER A 81 9.19 -0.12 -11.13
C SER A 81 8.61 -0.27 -9.72
N LEU A 82 7.31 -0.54 -9.60
CA LEU A 82 6.67 -0.83 -8.31
C LEU A 82 7.06 -2.21 -7.81
N TRP A 83 7.16 -3.20 -8.71
CA TRP A 83 7.69 -4.51 -8.35
C TRP A 83 9.15 -4.43 -7.90
N ASP A 84 10.02 -3.73 -8.64
CA ASP A 84 11.45 -3.64 -8.30
C ASP A 84 11.66 -2.98 -6.92
N TRP A 85 10.81 -2.01 -6.55
CA TRP A 85 10.82 -1.45 -5.19
C TRP A 85 10.27 -2.45 -4.17
N ALA A 86 9.15 -3.10 -4.45
CA ALA A 86 8.58 -4.12 -3.57
C ALA A 86 9.58 -5.25 -3.26
N ASP A 87 10.34 -5.71 -4.26
CA ASP A 87 11.32 -6.79 -4.09
C ASP A 87 12.47 -6.40 -3.12
N HIS A 88 12.78 -5.10 -3.03
CA HIS A 88 13.77 -4.54 -2.12
C HIS A 88 13.24 -4.20 -0.71
N LEU A 89 11.93 -4.25 -0.48
CA LEU A 89 11.38 -4.00 0.85
C LEU A 89 11.47 -5.25 1.72
N ASN A 90 12.35 -5.22 2.72
CA ASN A 90 12.46 -6.27 3.76
C ASN A 90 11.09 -6.56 4.41
N GLN A 91 10.29 -5.50 4.60
CA GLN A 91 8.95 -5.56 5.17
C GLN A 91 7.90 -6.27 4.30
N LEU A 92 8.21 -6.75 3.10
CA LEU A 92 7.28 -7.58 2.33
C LEU A 92 7.57 -9.09 2.48
N GLY A 93 8.62 -9.44 3.21
CA GLY A 93 8.90 -10.80 3.68
C GLY A 93 7.87 -11.27 4.74
N ASN A 94 7.73 -12.60 4.85
CA ASN A 94 6.76 -13.29 5.71
C ASN A 94 6.91 -13.05 7.23
N GLU A 95 7.94 -12.34 7.66
CA GLU A 95 8.37 -12.24 9.07
C GLU A 95 7.52 -11.28 9.93
N GLY A 96 6.63 -10.49 9.33
CA GLY A 96 5.93 -9.41 10.07
C GLY A 96 4.57 -9.76 10.67
N ALA A 97 4.29 -11.02 11.01
CA ALA A 97 3.03 -11.38 11.69
C ALA A 97 3.20 -12.39 12.83
N HIS A 98 4.37 -13.03 12.94
CA HIS A 98 4.70 -13.94 14.02
C HIS A 98 5.45 -13.16 15.12
N PRO A 99 4.93 -13.11 16.37
CA PRO A 99 5.55 -12.38 17.47
C PRO A 99 7.03 -12.72 17.71
N GLU A 100 7.41 -13.95 17.41
CA GLU A 100 8.75 -14.53 17.55
C GLU A 100 9.75 -14.15 16.46
N ASP A 101 9.29 -13.60 15.32
CA ASP A 101 10.13 -13.27 14.14
C ASP A 101 10.44 -11.76 14.01
N TYR A 102 10.02 -10.93 14.97
CA TYR A 102 10.21 -9.48 14.89
C TYR A 102 11.61 -9.06 15.35
N ASP A 103 12.42 -8.58 14.40
CA ASP A 103 13.25 -7.40 14.66
C ASP A 103 12.33 -6.18 14.86
N ASP A 104 12.68 -5.26 15.76
CA ASP A 104 11.91 -4.04 15.98
C ASP A 104 11.77 -3.26 14.66
N VAL A 105 10.55 -3.13 14.12
CA VAL A 105 10.29 -2.32 12.92
C VAL A 105 10.72 -0.89 13.20
N THR A 106 11.73 -0.44 12.47
CA THR A 106 12.27 0.91 12.60
C THR A 106 11.33 1.95 11.97
N GLU A 107 11.46 3.20 12.39
CA GLU A 107 10.78 4.33 11.75
C GLU A 107 11.08 4.39 10.24
N ALA A 108 12.33 4.11 9.85
CA ALA A 108 12.78 4.14 8.47
C ALA A 108 12.07 3.08 7.62
N GLU A 109 11.90 1.86 8.16
CA GLU A 109 11.19 0.79 7.49
C GLU A 109 9.69 1.05 7.39
N ALA A 110 9.06 1.56 8.45
CA ALA A 110 7.64 1.93 8.42
C ALA A 110 7.38 3.07 7.42
N THR A 111 8.25 4.09 7.41
CA THR A 111 8.19 5.19 6.44
C THR A 111 8.47 4.72 5.01
N GLY A 112 9.37 3.75 4.82
CA GLY A 112 9.62 3.13 3.53
C GLY A 112 8.36 2.44 2.98
N LEU A 113 7.63 1.76 3.86
CA LEU A 113 6.40 1.06 3.50
C LEU A 113 5.23 2.03 3.22
N ASP A 114 5.06 3.08 4.01
CA ASP A 114 4.14 4.20 3.71
C ASP A 114 4.38 4.71 2.27
N LYS A 115 5.62 5.13 2.00
CA LYS A 115 5.97 5.70 0.69
C LYS A 115 5.62 4.75 -0.43
N PHE A 116 5.90 3.46 -0.28
CA PHE A 116 5.56 2.45 -1.28
C PHE A 116 4.05 2.37 -1.50
N VAL A 117 3.26 2.22 -0.43
CA VAL A 117 1.79 2.14 -0.53
C VAL A 117 1.21 3.42 -1.13
N ARG A 118 1.72 4.60 -0.78
CA ARG A 118 1.27 5.87 -1.38
C ARG A 118 1.52 5.93 -2.89
N HIS A 119 2.71 5.51 -3.33
CA HIS A 119 3.04 5.49 -4.76
C HIS A 119 2.19 4.47 -5.53
N LEU A 120 1.94 3.30 -4.93
CA LEU A 120 1.03 2.32 -5.47
C LEU A 120 -0.39 2.89 -5.61
N ILE A 121 -0.94 3.49 -4.55
CA ILE A 121 -2.28 4.10 -4.58
C ILE A 121 -2.36 5.16 -5.68
N ARG A 122 -1.37 6.05 -5.73
CA ARG A 122 -1.31 7.09 -6.76
C ARG A 122 -1.28 6.48 -8.16
N HIS A 123 -0.46 5.46 -8.38
CA HIS A 123 -0.28 4.87 -9.69
C HIS A 123 -1.49 4.08 -10.17
N GLU A 124 -2.11 3.31 -9.29
CA GLU A 124 -3.13 2.33 -9.66
C GLU A 124 -4.56 2.86 -9.52
N TYR A 125 -4.78 3.92 -8.76
CA TYR A 125 -6.10 4.55 -8.57
C TYR A 125 -6.12 6.01 -9.01
N GLU A 126 -5.29 6.87 -8.40
CA GLU A 126 -5.42 8.33 -8.56
C GLU A 126 -5.04 8.79 -9.98
N MET A 127 -3.98 8.24 -10.58
CA MET A 127 -3.57 8.62 -11.94
C MET A 127 -4.58 8.19 -13.01
N PRO A 128 -5.07 6.92 -13.04
CA PRO A 128 -6.16 6.54 -13.93
C PRO A 128 -7.42 7.40 -13.75
N ALA A 129 -7.81 7.68 -12.51
CA ALA A 129 -8.95 8.55 -12.22
C ALA A 129 -8.76 9.97 -12.77
N GLN A 130 -7.56 10.55 -12.59
CA GLN A 130 -7.23 11.86 -13.13
C GLN A 130 -7.28 11.88 -14.66
N LEU A 131 -6.74 10.85 -15.33
CA LEU A 131 -6.81 10.74 -16.79
C LEU A 131 -8.24 10.70 -17.30
N LEU A 132 -9.13 9.97 -16.62
CA LEU A 132 -10.55 9.93 -16.98
C LEU A 132 -11.22 11.29 -16.78
N ARG A 133 -10.90 12.02 -15.69
CA ARG A 133 -11.39 13.39 -15.48
C ARG A 133 -10.89 14.35 -16.55
N ASP A 134 -9.61 14.29 -16.90
CA ASP A 134 -9.01 15.13 -17.94
C ASP A 134 -9.62 14.86 -19.34
N GLN A 135 -10.09 13.63 -19.57
CA GLN A 135 -10.84 13.26 -20.77
C GLN A 135 -12.34 13.60 -20.71
N GLY A 136 -12.82 14.12 -19.57
CA GLY A 136 -14.24 14.40 -19.33
C GLY A 136 -15.12 13.16 -19.14
N LEU A 137 -14.52 12.00 -18.85
CA LEU A 137 -15.19 10.71 -18.67
C LEU A 137 -15.53 10.39 -17.21
N LEU A 138 -14.94 11.12 -16.26
CA LEU A 138 -15.23 11.04 -14.83
C LEU A 138 -15.52 12.45 -14.31
N GLN A 139 -16.53 12.59 -13.45
CA GLN A 139 -16.83 13.86 -12.77
C GLN A 139 -16.18 13.90 -11.39
N GLU A 140 -16.08 15.10 -10.81
CA GLU A 140 -15.57 15.33 -9.45
C GLU A 140 -16.42 14.64 -8.37
#